data_AF-A0A6M5Y4G5-F1
#
_entry.id   AF-A0A6M5Y4G5-F1
#
_cell.length_a   1.000
_cell.length_b   1.000
_cell.length_c   1.000
_cell.angle_alpha   90.00
_cell.angle_beta   90.00
_cell.angle_gamma   90.00
#
_symmetry.space_group_name_H-M   'P 1'
#
loop_
_entity.id
_entity.type
_entity.pdbx_description
1 polymer ?
#
loop_
_entity_poly.entity_id
_entity_poly.type
_entity_poly.pdbx_seq_one_letter_code
_entity_poly.pdbx_strand_id
1 'polypeptide(L)'
;MRAVTFLLLLLYGAFHTLPSVPIRLQPQSLPFTPKEFYIAAVSDQRSESGPVARLALVLNQPPQSVDLEHGLVGGIRQFINQSVRPNKTLRPIAMRVTQFRLTETAVGNRVTGHFLFAAAFDLLGKNEDGSETSTRLTTYRGSVNYTRPLSQTTVIEPTIRQAVVASLRTLNDYMTREVSQNEKLATGLKVIFTDDSRMTDDDTVHYNPDRKLTWNDFRAEPRRGSHYAAEIFTSFAYEGKSTVKEGIINVNLTVKSYMLKSSSWGRTEARNDYALNHEQRHFDITKIIAERFKRKLHSDSLTLEDYNSIIQYQFIESFRDMNRMQEQYDAETGHGTNQMAQERWNQRIDAELRTFGVKN
;
A
#
# COMPACT_ATOMS: atom_id res chain seq x y z
N MET A 1 89.28 1.15 -1.84
CA MET A 1 88.05 0.72 -2.53
C MET A 1 86.91 1.65 -2.13
N ARG A 2 86.47 2.54 -3.03
CA ARG A 2 85.25 3.35 -2.83
C ARG A 2 84.22 2.85 -3.84
N ALA A 3 83.10 2.33 -3.33
CA ALA A 3 82.02 1.79 -4.15
C ALA A 3 81.21 2.94 -4.75
N VAL A 4 80.97 2.87 -6.05
CA VAL A 4 80.09 3.76 -6.81
C VAL A 4 78.71 3.10 -6.88
N THR A 5 77.69 3.75 -6.35
CA THR A 5 76.31 3.28 -6.42
C THR A 5 75.62 3.95 -7.61
N PHE A 6 75.28 3.17 -8.63
CA PHE A 6 74.47 3.63 -9.77
C PHE A 6 72.99 3.62 -9.37
N LEU A 7 72.33 4.78 -9.46
CA LEU A 7 70.89 4.93 -9.27
C LEU A 7 70.20 4.75 -10.64
N LEU A 8 69.46 3.65 -10.81
CA LEU A 8 68.59 3.42 -11.97
C LEU A 8 67.28 4.23 -11.78
N LEU A 9 67.04 5.22 -12.65
CA LEU A 9 65.76 5.92 -12.75
C LEU A 9 64.80 5.13 -13.66
N LEU A 10 63.78 4.53 -13.05
CA LEU A 10 62.62 3.96 -13.73
C LEU A 10 61.65 5.09 -14.13
N LEU A 11 61.60 5.40 -15.43
CA LEU A 11 60.60 6.29 -16.03
C LEU A 11 59.24 5.57 -16.07
N TYR A 12 58.36 5.87 -15.11
CA TYR A 12 56.94 5.59 -15.23
C TYR A 12 56.34 6.54 -16.29
N GLY A 13 56.10 6.02 -17.49
CA GLY A 13 55.32 6.73 -18.51
C GLY A 13 53.87 6.87 -18.06
N ALA A 14 53.52 8.03 -17.50
CA ALA A 14 52.13 8.38 -17.25
C ALA A 14 51.43 8.63 -18.60
N PHE A 15 50.72 7.63 -19.11
CA PHE A 15 49.78 7.81 -20.21
C PHE A 15 48.72 8.84 -19.79
N HIS A 16 48.93 10.10 -20.16
CA HIS A 16 47.94 11.15 -20.01
C HIS A 16 46.86 10.91 -21.05
N THR A 17 45.78 10.22 -20.67
CA THR A 17 44.56 10.20 -21.48
C THR A 17 43.96 11.61 -21.41
N LEU A 18 43.96 12.33 -22.52
CA LEU A 18 43.24 13.60 -22.63
C LEU A 18 41.79 13.38 -22.18
N PRO A 19 41.21 14.30 -21.38
CA PRO A 19 39.83 14.16 -20.95
C PRO A 19 38.91 14.12 -22.18
N SER A 20 38.10 13.07 -22.27
CA SER A 20 37.09 12.92 -23.30
C SER A 20 35.99 13.99 -23.11
N VAL A 21 35.46 14.52 -24.21
CA VAL A 21 34.36 15.50 -24.15
C VAL A 21 33.13 14.81 -23.56
N PRO A 22 32.53 15.35 -22.48
CA PRO A 22 31.37 14.73 -21.85
C PRO A 22 30.16 14.74 -22.78
N ILE A 23 29.27 13.76 -22.61
CA ILE A 23 28.03 13.65 -23.37
C ILE A 23 27.00 14.60 -22.75
N ARG A 24 26.61 15.64 -23.49
CA ARG A 24 25.56 16.57 -23.08
C ARG A 24 24.21 16.16 -23.65
N LEU A 25 23.27 15.78 -22.80
CA LEU A 25 21.88 15.53 -23.20
C LEU A 25 21.22 16.83 -23.66
N GLN A 26 20.77 16.86 -24.90
CA GLN A 26 20.14 18.03 -25.48
C GLN A 26 18.69 18.12 -25.01
N PRO A 27 18.20 19.31 -24.62
CA PRO A 27 16.79 19.52 -24.31
C PRO A 27 15.90 19.09 -25.49
N GLN A 28 14.82 18.40 -25.19
CA GLN A 28 13.78 18.08 -26.17
C GLN A 28 12.43 18.08 -25.48
N SER A 29 11.42 18.71 -26.05
CA SER A 29 10.05 18.59 -25.55
C SER A 29 9.64 17.12 -25.50
N LEU A 30 9.10 16.69 -24.36
CA LEU A 30 8.55 15.35 -24.27
C LEU A 30 7.33 15.20 -25.20
N PRO A 31 7.11 14.01 -25.76
CA PRO A 31 5.98 13.72 -26.64
C PRO A 31 4.64 13.57 -25.88
N PHE A 32 4.59 14.00 -24.61
CA PHE A 32 3.45 14.00 -23.72
C PHE A 32 3.67 15.03 -22.61
N THR A 33 2.61 15.41 -21.90
CA THR A 33 2.68 16.24 -20.70
C THR A 33 2.19 15.43 -19.50
N PRO A 34 3.02 15.19 -18.48
CA PRO A 34 2.60 14.52 -17.25
C PRO A 34 1.40 15.23 -16.61
N LYS A 35 0.31 14.49 -16.38
CA LYS A 35 -0.88 14.99 -15.69
C LYS A 35 -1.02 14.48 -14.26
N GLU A 36 -0.34 13.38 -13.93
CA GLU A 36 -0.52 12.68 -12.64
C GLU A 36 0.70 12.74 -11.72
N PHE A 37 1.85 13.18 -12.25
CA PHE A 37 3.12 13.15 -11.53
C PHE A 37 4.08 14.27 -11.96
N TYR A 38 5.11 14.49 -11.15
CA TYR A 38 6.34 15.15 -11.56
C TYR A 38 7.55 14.36 -11.04
N ILE A 39 8.70 14.48 -11.72
CA ILE A 39 9.95 13.88 -11.23
C ILE A 39 10.53 14.79 -10.15
N ALA A 40 10.43 14.37 -8.90
CA ALA A 40 10.92 15.10 -7.74
C ALA A 40 12.40 14.85 -7.47
N ALA A 41 12.86 13.62 -7.73
CA ALA A 41 14.23 13.20 -7.46
C ALA A 41 14.76 12.27 -8.55
N VAL A 42 16.07 12.32 -8.76
CA VAL A 42 16.84 11.37 -9.57
C VAL A 42 18.01 10.89 -8.72
N SER A 43 18.27 9.59 -8.70
CA SER A 43 19.39 8.98 -7.97
C SER A 43 20.08 7.88 -8.78
N ASP A 44 21.38 7.69 -8.54
CA ASP A 44 22.16 6.56 -9.07
C ASP A 44 22.10 5.41 -8.07
N GLN A 45 21.54 4.28 -8.51
CA GLN A 45 21.48 3.02 -7.77
C GLN A 45 22.01 1.86 -8.61
N ARG A 46 22.94 2.16 -9.53
CA ARG A 46 23.63 1.11 -10.29
C ARG A 46 24.49 0.29 -9.35
N SER A 47 24.46 -1.03 -9.52
CA SER A 47 25.40 -1.94 -8.83
C SER A 47 26.84 -1.70 -9.26
N GLU A 48 27.05 -1.18 -10.46
CA GLU A 48 28.35 -0.80 -11.00
C GLU A 48 28.42 0.72 -11.19
N SER A 49 29.13 1.42 -10.29
CA SER A 49 29.29 2.88 -10.27
C SER A 49 30.35 3.42 -11.24
N GLY A 50 30.66 2.65 -12.30
CA GLY A 50 31.62 3.04 -13.33
C GLY A 50 31.13 4.16 -14.25
N PRO A 51 31.99 4.57 -15.21
CA PRO A 51 31.64 5.59 -16.20
C PRO A 51 30.40 5.16 -16.98
N VAL A 52 29.57 6.13 -17.36
CA VAL A 52 28.30 5.83 -18.03
C VAL A 52 28.47 5.30 -19.46
N ALA A 53 29.59 5.61 -20.10
CA ALA A 53 29.93 5.15 -21.44
C ALA A 53 31.39 4.71 -21.60
N ARG A 54 31.61 3.74 -22.48
CA ARG A 54 32.92 3.30 -23.00
C ARG A 54 32.89 3.42 -24.52
N LEU A 55 33.49 4.50 -25.05
CA LEU A 55 33.37 4.90 -26.46
C LEU A 55 34.64 4.62 -27.25
N ALA A 56 34.49 4.06 -28.46
CA ALA A 56 35.59 3.88 -29.39
C ALA A 56 35.80 5.18 -30.20
N LEU A 57 36.79 5.99 -29.80
CA LEU A 57 37.02 7.31 -30.39
C LEU A 57 38.26 7.37 -31.30
N VAL A 58 39.20 6.44 -31.13
CA VAL A 58 40.47 6.40 -31.86
C VAL A 58 40.70 5.01 -32.41
N LEU A 59 41.19 4.93 -33.66
CA LEU A 59 41.42 3.65 -34.35
C LEU A 59 42.51 2.85 -33.62
N ASN A 60 42.29 1.55 -33.44
CA ASN A 60 43.21 0.63 -32.77
C ASN A 60 43.55 1.01 -31.31
N GLN A 61 42.69 1.78 -30.64
CA GLN A 61 42.81 2.10 -29.22
C GLN A 61 41.63 1.51 -28.43
N PRO A 62 41.82 1.17 -27.15
CA PRO A 62 40.71 0.69 -26.32
C PRO A 62 39.65 1.79 -26.12
N PRO A 63 38.37 1.41 -25.94
CA PRO A 63 37.31 2.37 -25.67
C PRO A 63 37.59 3.26 -24.44
N GLN A 64 37.41 4.56 -24.62
CA GLN A 64 37.63 5.57 -23.59
C GLN A 64 36.41 5.73 -22.70
N SER A 65 36.63 5.92 -21.39
CA SER A 65 35.56 6.28 -20.46
C SER A 65 35.03 7.67 -20.80
N VAL A 66 33.71 7.81 -20.92
CA VAL A 66 33.04 9.09 -21.11
C VAL A 66 31.83 9.15 -20.19
N ASP A 67 31.66 10.29 -19.53
CA ASP A 67 30.52 10.55 -18.65
C ASP A 67 29.55 11.57 -19.25
N LEU A 68 28.37 11.69 -18.64
CA LEU A 68 27.44 12.78 -18.94
C LEU A 68 27.98 14.10 -18.40
N GLU A 69 27.63 15.20 -19.07
CA GLU A 69 27.81 16.54 -18.51
C GLU A 69 27.03 16.63 -17.18
N HIS A 70 27.69 17.11 -16.12
CA HIS A 70 27.20 17.11 -14.74
C HIS A 70 27.00 15.73 -14.08
N GLY A 71 27.60 14.67 -14.64
CA GLY A 71 27.46 13.30 -14.16
C GLY A 71 26.08 12.70 -14.40
N LEU A 72 25.88 11.43 -14.06
CA LEU A 72 24.64 10.70 -14.38
C LEU A 72 23.39 11.38 -13.82
N VAL A 73 23.38 11.64 -12.51
CA VAL A 73 22.23 12.22 -11.81
C VAL A 73 21.97 13.66 -12.26
N GLY A 74 23.03 14.48 -12.34
CA GLY A 74 22.93 15.87 -12.75
C GLY A 74 22.45 16.01 -14.19
N GLY A 75 23.04 15.25 -15.12
CA GLY A 75 22.70 15.26 -16.53
C GLY A 75 21.25 14.84 -16.81
N ILE A 76 20.77 13.75 -16.19
CA ILE A 76 19.36 13.31 -16.33
C ILE A 76 18.42 14.34 -15.72
N ARG A 77 18.72 14.84 -14.50
CA ARG A 77 17.88 15.84 -13.84
C ARG A 77 17.76 17.12 -14.65
N GLN A 78 18.87 17.62 -15.18
CA GLN A 78 18.89 18.79 -16.05
C GLN A 78 18.06 18.57 -17.31
N PHE A 79 18.26 17.43 -17.99
CA PHE A 79 17.49 17.07 -19.18
C PHE A 79 15.98 17.08 -18.89
N ILE A 80 15.53 16.43 -17.80
CA ILE A 80 14.12 16.38 -17.43
C ILE A 80 13.56 17.77 -17.16
N ASN A 81 14.26 18.58 -16.36
CA ASN A 81 13.83 19.94 -16.00
C ASN A 81 13.74 20.89 -17.20
N GLN A 82 14.58 20.67 -18.22
CA GLN A 82 14.56 21.44 -19.47
C GLN A 82 13.51 20.92 -20.46
N SER A 83 13.09 19.65 -20.32
CA SER A 83 12.14 18.98 -21.23
C SER A 83 10.68 19.13 -20.80
N VAL A 84 10.41 19.23 -19.49
CA VAL A 84 9.08 19.46 -18.91
C VAL A 84 9.17 20.33 -17.66
N ARG A 85 8.31 21.35 -17.58
CA ARG A 85 8.18 22.16 -16.36
C ARG A 85 7.51 21.34 -15.25
N PRO A 86 8.11 21.22 -14.05
CA PRO A 86 7.53 20.41 -12.98
C PRO A 86 6.27 21.08 -12.43
N ASN A 87 5.17 20.33 -12.36
CA ASN A 87 4.00 20.72 -11.60
C ASN A 87 4.04 20.06 -10.22
N LYS A 88 4.45 20.82 -9.20
CA LYS A 88 4.63 20.34 -7.82
C LYS A 88 3.32 20.04 -7.09
N THR A 89 2.17 20.34 -7.68
CA THR A 89 0.87 19.93 -7.14
C THR A 89 0.55 18.46 -7.47
N LEU A 90 1.31 17.84 -8.38
CA LEU A 90 1.15 16.44 -8.76
C LEU A 90 1.97 15.51 -7.85
N ARG A 91 1.82 14.19 -8.04
CA ARG A 91 2.52 13.21 -7.22
C ARG A 91 4.04 13.28 -7.41
N PRO A 92 4.83 13.36 -6.32
CA PRO A 92 6.28 13.38 -6.41
C PRO A 92 6.82 11.98 -6.69
N ILE A 93 7.53 11.82 -7.81
CA ILE A 93 8.15 10.55 -8.21
C ILE A 93 9.67 10.63 -8.10
N ALA A 94 10.28 9.63 -7.48
CA ALA A 94 11.71 9.39 -7.55
C ALA A 94 12.05 8.46 -8.72
N MET A 95 12.98 8.89 -9.57
CA MET A 95 13.59 8.08 -10.61
C MET A 95 14.92 7.52 -10.12
N ARG A 96 14.98 6.21 -9.88
CA ARG A 96 16.19 5.50 -9.46
C ARG A 96 16.83 4.81 -10.64
N VAL A 97 17.98 5.28 -11.11
CA VAL A 97 18.70 4.67 -12.23
C VAL A 97 19.40 3.42 -11.74
N THR A 98 18.99 2.26 -12.23
CA THR A 98 19.52 0.95 -11.80
C THR A 98 20.49 0.35 -12.80
N GLN A 99 20.39 0.75 -14.08
CA GLN A 99 21.39 0.46 -15.11
C GLN A 99 21.56 1.66 -16.03
N PHE A 100 22.81 1.99 -16.33
CA PHE A 100 23.17 2.97 -17.34
C PHE A 100 24.56 2.62 -17.84
N ARG A 101 24.63 1.97 -19.00
CA ARG A 101 25.89 1.50 -19.58
C ARG A 101 25.82 1.55 -21.09
N LEU A 102 26.64 2.41 -21.69
CA LEU A 102 26.89 2.41 -23.12
C LEU A 102 28.27 1.81 -23.40
N THR A 103 28.34 0.76 -24.23
CA THR A 103 29.61 0.14 -24.63
C THR A 103 29.72 0.10 -26.14
N GLU A 104 30.88 0.49 -26.65
CA GLU A 104 31.21 0.41 -28.07
C GLU A 104 32.36 -0.55 -28.35
N THR A 105 32.24 -1.27 -29.46
CA THR A 105 33.30 -2.10 -30.04
C THR A 105 33.58 -1.61 -31.46
N ALA A 106 34.86 -1.41 -31.80
CA ALA A 106 35.29 -0.99 -33.13
C ALA A 106 35.95 -2.14 -33.89
N VAL A 107 35.60 -2.29 -35.18
CA VAL A 107 36.27 -3.16 -36.14
C VAL A 107 36.58 -2.32 -37.38
N GLY A 108 37.86 -1.99 -37.57
CA GLY A 108 38.28 -1.01 -38.58
C GLY A 108 37.59 0.35 -38.35
N ASN A 109 36.96 0.88 -39.39
CA ASN A 109 36.24 2.17 -39.33
C ASN A 109 34.79 2.05 -38.83
N ARG A 110 34.30 0.85 -38.50
CA ARG A 110 32.92 0.63 -38.08
C ARG A 110 32.85 0.39 -36.57
N VAL A 111 32.00 1.16 -35.89
CA VAL A 111 31.75 1.05 -34.46
C VAL A 111 30.32 0.55 -34.24
N THR A 112 30.17 -0.45 -33.38
CA THR A 112 28.86 -0.93 -32.89
C THR A 112 28.72 -0.54 -31.43
N GLY A 113 27.67 0.21 -31.11
CA GLY A 113 27.33 0.61 -29.75
C GLY A 113 26.12 -0.15 -29.22
N HIS A 114 26.17 -0.52 -27.95
CA HIS A 114 25.08 -1.16 -27.22
C HIS A 114 24.83 -0.38 -25.92
N PHE A 115 23.62 0.16 -25.78
CA PHE A 115 23.21 0.94 -24.62
C PHE A 115 22.18 0.17 -23.78
N LEU A 116 22.50 -0.04 -22.50
CA LEU A 116 21.58 -0.57 -21.50
C LEU A 116 21.12 0.54 -20.57
N PHE A 117 19.80 0.66 -20.43
CA PHE A 117 19.18 1.61 -19.53
C PHE A 117 18.05 0.97 -18.74
N ALA A 118 18.10 1.11 -17.42
CA ALA A 118 17.04 0.70 -16.53
C ALA A 118 16.81 1.74 -15.44
N ALA A 119 15.54 1.97 -15.14
CA ALA A 119 15.11 2.89 -14.10
C ALA A 119 13.94 2.29 -13.33
N ALA A 120 13.89 2.59 -12.05
CA ALA A 120 12.74 2.35 -11.19
C ALA A 120 12.07 3.67 -10.86
N PHE A 121 10.75 3.64 -10.74
CA PHE A 121 9.94 4.80 -10.38
C PHE A 121 9.17 4.52 -9.11
N ASP A 122 9.40 5.36 -8.10
CA ASP A 122 8.82 5.22 -6.78
C ASP A 122 7.99 6.47 -6.45
N LEU A 123 6.82 6.28 -5.88
CA LEU A 123 6.03 7.35 -5.26
C LEU A 123 6.68 7.75 -3.95
N LEU A 124 6.99 9.03 -3.80
CA LEU A 124 7.48 9.58 -2.54
C LEU A 124 6.31 9.96 -1.65
N GLY A 125 6.39 9.58 -0.38
CA GLY A 125 5.43 9.90 0.66
C GLY A 125 6.11 10.36 1.94
N LYS A 126 5.31 10.60 2.98
CA LYS A 126 5.80 10.88 4.33
C LYS A 126 4.95 10.12 5.33
N ASN A 127 5.59 9.55 6.35
CA ASN A 127 4.90 9.01 7.52
C ASN A 127 4.38 10.12 8.42
N GLU A 128 3.57 9.74 9.41
CA GLU A 128 3.05 10.65 10.45
C GLU A 128 4.16 11.38 11.24
N ASP A 129 5.31 10.71 11.43
CA ASP A 129 6.49 11.29 12.09
C ASP A 129 7.31 12.22 11.18
N GLY A 130 6.89 12.40 9.92
CA GLY A 130 7.55 13.21 8.91
C GLY A 130 8.71 12.51 8.18
N SER A 131 9.03 11.25 8.51
CA SER A 131 10.04 10.47 7.79
C SER A 131 9.62 10.17 6.35
N GLU A 132 10.56 10.22 5.42
CA GLU A 132 10.29 9.98 4.00
C GLU A 132 10.01 8.50 3.72
N THR A 133 8.94 8.23 2.97
CA THR A 133 8.61 6.90 2.47
C THR A 133 8.69 6.85 0.95
N SER A 134 8.84 5.63 0.42
CA SER A 134 9.03 5.40 -1.00
C SER A 134 8.34 4.09 -1.41
N THR A 135 7.31 4.19 -2.25
CA THR A 135 6.54 3.03 -2.73
C THR A 135 6.85 2.76 -4.20
N ARG A 136 7.41 1.58 -4.51
CA ARG A 136 7.69 1.18 -5.90
C ARG A 136 6.40 1.09 -6.71
N LEU A 137 6.35 1.85 -7.81
CA LEU A 137 5.24 1.84 -8.77
C LEU A 137 5.54 0.94 -9.95
N THR A 138 6.62 1.24 -10.68
CA THR A 138 6.96 0.53 -11.93
C THR A 138 8.46 0.58 -12.22
N THR A 139 8.89 -0.19 -13.20
CA THR A 139 10.28 -0.19 -13.70
C THR A 139 10.31 -0.15 -15.21
N TYR A 140 11.32 0.51 -15.76
CA TYR A 140 11.69 0.48 -17.16
C TYR A 140 13.00 -0.27 -17.34
N ARG A 141 13.08 -1.09 -18.39
CA ARG A 141 14.32 -1.72 -18.87
C ARG A 141 14.32 -1.65 -20.39
N GLY A 142 15.37 -1.09 -20.97
CA GLY A 142 15.54 -0.99 -22.41
C GLY A 142 16.98 -1.26 -22.82
N SER A 143 17.13 -1.79 -24.03
CA SER A 143 18.41 -1.90 -24.73
C SER A 143 18.28 -1.27 -26.11
N VAL A 144 19.30 -0.52 -26.53
CA VAL A 144 19.36 0.10 -27.86
C VAL A 144 20.72 -0.19 -28.49
N ASN A 145 20.69 -0.61 -29.74
CA ASN A 145 21.89 -0.80 -30.55
C ASN A 145 21.99 0.28 -31.62
N TYR A 146 23.21 0.72 -31.92
CA TYR A 146 23.48 1.54 -33.10
C TYR A 146 24.81 1.15 -33.74
N THR A 147 24.99 1.61 -34.99
CA THR A 147 26.27 1.54 -35.67
C THR A 147 26.64 2.91 -36.21
N ARG A 148 27.93 3.25 -36.15
CA ARG A 148 28.45 4.53 -36.65
C ARG A 148 29.84 4.36 -37.26
N PRO A 149 30.24 5.24 -38.20
CA PRO A 149 31.65 5.42 -38.54
C PRO A 149 32.45 5.89 -37.32
N LEU A 150 33.72 5.50 -37.21
CA LEU A 150 34.59 5.90 -36.10
C LEU A 150 34.68 7.43 -35.95
N SER A 151 34.69 8.15 -37.07
CA SER A 151 34.79 9.62 -37.14
C SER A 151 33.53 10.39 -36.74
N GLN A 152 32.39 9.71 -36.52
CA GLN A 152 31.12 10.37 -36.22
C GLN A 152 30.61 9.93 -34.84
N THR A 153 30.28 10.87 -33.96
CA THR A 153 29.76 10.59 -32.61
C THR A 153 28.32 11.09 -32.39
N THR A 154 27.69 11.63 -33.43
CA THR A 154 26.39 12.32 -33.37
C THR A 154 25.21 11.43 -32.98
N VAL A 155 25.33 10.10 -33.11
CA VAL A 155 24.28 9.13 -32.74
C VAL A 155 24.24 8.80 -31.24
N ILE A 156 25.32 9.11 -30.51
CA ILE A 156 25.52 8.69 -29.13
C ILE A 156 24.52 9.38 -28.20
N GLU A 157 24.48 10.71 -28.22
CA GLU A 157 23.56 11.50 -27.41
C GLU A 157 22.09 11.18 -27.71
N PRO A 158 21.63 11.14 -28.99
CA PRO A 158 20.24 10.82 -29.30
C PRO A 158 19.83 9.45 -28.80
N THR A 159 20.71 8.46 -28.84
CA THR A 159 20.45 7.11 -28.33
C THR A 159 20.14 7.15 -26.83
N ILE A 160 20.97 7.85 -26.05
CA ILE A 160 20.77 7.98 -24.61
C ILE A 160 19.49 8.75 -24.30
N ARG A 161 19.31 9.91 -24.95
CA ARG A 161 18.14 10.77 -24.77
C ARG A 161 16.85 10.03 -25.07
N GLN A 162 16.79 9.29 -26.18
CA GLN A 162 15.60 8.51 -26.56
C GLN A 162 15.24 7.45 -25.52
N ALA A 163 16.22 6.76 -24.93
CA ALA A 163 15.96 5.78 -23.87
C ALA A 163 15.41 6.43 -22.58
N VAL A 164 15.94 7.60 -22.19
CA VAL A 164 15.41 8.37 -21.05
C VAL A 164 13.98 8.81 -21.34
N VAL A 165 13.72 9.38 -22.52
CA VAL A 165 12.37 9.78 -22.97
C VAL A 165 11.41 8.58 -22.97
N ALA A 166 11.85 7.42 -23.46
CA ALA A 166 11.06 6.19 -23.46
C ALA A 166 10.69 5.76 -22.03
N SER A 167 11.63 5.83 -21.08
CA SER A 167 11.34 5.49 -19.69
C SER A 167 10.30 6.40 -19.04
N LEU A 168 10.35 7.70 -19.33
CA LEU A 168 9.37 8.67 -18.83
C LEU A 168 8.00 8.47 -19.48
N ARG A 169 7.97 8.10 -20.78
CA ARG A 169 6.73 7.73 -21.47
C ARG A 169 6.09 6.51 -20.82
N THR A 170 6.87 5.46 -20.56
CA THR A 170 6.39 4.26 -19.87
C THR A 170 5.82 4.58 -18.49
N LEU A 171 6.46 5.46 -17.72
CA LEU A 171 5.91 5.95 -16.45
C LEU A 171 4.58 6.68 -16.68
N ASN A 172 4.50 7.59 -17.65
CA ASN A 172 3.26 8.32 -17.94
C ASN A 172 2.11 7.41 -18.33
N ASP A 173 2.37 6.42 -19.19
CA ASP A 173 1.36 5.47 -19.63
C ASP A 173 0.90 4.57 -18.48
N TYR A 174 1.84 4.17 -17.61
CA TYR A 174 1.51 3.49 -16.35
C TYR A 174 0.62 4.36 -15.47
N MET A 175 0.99 5.61 -15.19
CA MET A 175 0.21 6.49 -14.32
C MET A 175 -1.20 6.73 -14.88
N THR A 176 -1.31 6.95 -16.20
CA THR A 176 -2.60 7.17 -16.87
C THR A 176 -3.53 5.96 -16.75
N ARG A 177 -2.98 4.74 -16.83
CA ARG A 177 -3.75 3.50 -16.71
C ARG A 177 -4.11 3.18 -15.26
N GLU A 178 -3.18 3.40 -14.33
CA GLU A 178 -3.29 2.88 -12.97
C GLU A 178 -3.93 3.86 -11.97
N VAL A 179 -3.95 5.17 -12.24
CA VAL A 179 -4.38 6.18 -11.25
C VAL A 179 -5.77 5.95 -10.66
N SER A 180 -6.70 5.38 -11.44
CA SER A 180 -8.09 5.19 -11.02
C SER A 180 -8.34 3.87 -10.28
N GLN A 181 -7.41 2.90 -10.36
CA GLN A 181 -7.62 1.51 -9.97
C GLN A 181 -6.53 0.92 -9.08
N ASN A 182 -5.36 1.56 -9.00
CA ASN A 182 -4.24 1.08 -8.20
C ASN A 182 -4.26 1.73 -6.82
N GLU A 183 -4.34 0.90 -5.79
CA GLU A 183 -4.39 1.31 -4.38
C GLU A 183 -3.20 2.18 -3.98
N LYS A 184 -2.01 1.91 -4.53
CA LYS A 184 -0.78 2.69 -4.26
C LYS A 184 -0.87 4.14 -4.76
N LEU A 185 -1.82 4.44 -5.65
CA LEU A 185 -2.02 5.76 -6.24
C LEU A 185 -3.27 6.45 -5.73
N ALA A 186 -4.01 5.80 -4.82
CA ALA A 186 -5.22 6.33 -4.26
C ALA A 186 -4.95 7.64 -3.49
N THR A 187 -5.91 8.53 -3.52
CA THR A 187 -5.82 9.86 -2.87
C THR A 187 -6.75 9.99 -1.68
N GLY A 188 -7.57 8.98 -1.42
CA GLY A 188 -8.51 8.97 -0.31
C GLY A 188 -9.10 7.58 -0.11
N LEU A 189 -9.79 7.43 1.01
CA LEU A 189 -10.48 6.21 1.36
C LEU A 189 -11.89 6.52 1.88
N LYS A 190 -12.79 5.58 1.65
CA LYS A 190 -14.17 5.59 2.13
C LYS A 190 -14.51 4.22 2.69
N VAL A 191 -15.10 4.23 3.88
CA VAL A 191 -15.63 3.01 4.50
C VAL A 191 -17.12 2.88 4.15
N ILE A 192 -17.52 1.68 3.74
CA ILE A 192 -18.89 1.34 3.37
C ILE A 192 -19.30 0.14 4.21
N PHE A 193 -20.34 0.31 5.03
CA PHE A 193 -20.85 -0.75 5.88
C PHE A 193 -22.08 -1.42 5.26
N THR A 194 -22.16 -2.73 5.45
CA THR A 194 -23.38 -3.52 5.20
C THR A 194 -23.62 -4.39 6.43
N ASP A 195 -24.82 -4.38 7.00
CA ASP A 195 -25.18 -5.29 8.08
C ASP A 195 -25.67 -6.63 7.49
N ASP A 196 -25.12 -7.74 7.95
CA ASP A 196 -25.64 -9.07 7.65
C ASP A 196 -26.86 -9.34 8.53
N SER A 197 -28.04 -9.10 7.96
CA SER A 197 -29.36 -9.28 8.59
C SER A 197 -30.16 -10.42 7.96
N ARG A 198 -29.49 -11.34 7.26
CA ARG A 198 -30.16 -12.44 6.56
C ARG A 198 -30.91 -13.33 7.55
N MET A 199 -32.16 -13.66 7.21
CA MET A 199 -32.91 -14.69 7.92
C MET A 199 -32.59 -16.04 7.29
N THR A 200 -31.93 -16.91 8.04
CA THR A 200 -31.45 -18.21 7.58
C THR A 200 -32.04 -19.34 8.43
N ASP A 201 -32.16 -20.53 7.82
CA ASP A 201 -32.57 -21.76 8.50
C ASP A 201 -31.38 -22.55 9.08
N ASP A 202 -30.16 -22.05 8.87
CA ASP A 202 -28.92 -22.66 9.38
C ASP A 202 -28.75 -22.49 10.90
N ASP A 203 -27.58 -22.87 11.41
CA ASP A 203 -27.27 -22.79 12.84
C ASP A 203 -27.11 -21.34 13.35
N THR A 204 -26.90 -20.38 12.46
CA THR A 204 -26.57 -19.00 12.83
C THR A 204 -27.81 -18.12 12.75
N VAL A 205 -28.18 -17.49 13.86
CA VAL A 205 -29.16 -16.41 13.85
C VAL A 205 -28.43 -15.09 13.65
N HIS A 206 -28.66 -14.43 12.54
CA HIS A 206 -28.16 -13.07 12.32
C HIS A 206 -29.08 -12.03 12.99
N TYR A 207 -28.49 -10.96 13.52
CA TYR A 207 -29.24 -9.91 14.18
C TYR A 207 -30.13 -9.20 13.15
N ASN A 208 -31.43 -9.26 13.37
CA ASN A 208 -32.40 -8.61 12.51
C ASN A 208 -33.47 -7.94 13.39
N PRO A 209 -33.70 -6.61 13.25
CA PRO A 209 -34.74 -5.89 13.98
C PRO A 209 -36.14 -6.53 13.88
N ASP A 210 -36.43 -7.17 12.76
CA ASP A 210 -37.72 -7.79 12.46
C ASP A 210 -37.84 -9.25 12.95
N ARG A 211 -36.78 -9.82 13.53
CA ARG A 211 -36.76 -11.20 14.06
C ARG A 211 -36.11 -11.27 15.44
N LYS A 212 -36.95 -11.31 16.48
CA LYS A 212 -36.51 -11.61 17.85
C LYS A 212 -36.11 -13.08 18.03
N LEU A 213 -35.30 -13.36 19.04
CA LEU A 213 -34.97 -14.72 19.45
C LEU A 213 -36.23 -15.44 19.95
N THR A 214 -36.26 -16.75 19.73
CA THR A 214 -37.28 -17.64 20.30
C THR A 214 -36.61 -18.82 20.95
N TRP A 215 -37.29 -19.54 21.85
CA TRP A 215 -36.73 -20.76 22.46
C TRP A 215 -36.37 -21.86 21.44
N ASN A 216 -36.89 -21.80 20.21
CA ASN A 216 -36.50 -22.71 19.12
C ASN A 216 -35.08 -22.44 18.58
N ASP A 217 -34.51 -21.27 18.89
CA ASP A 217 -33.13 -20.94 18.58
C ASP A 217 -32.14 -21.57 19.58
N PHE A 218 -32.59 -22.06 20.74
CA PHE A 218 -31.72 -22.64 21.79
C PHE A 218 -31.69 -24.16 21.65
N ARG A 219 -30.79 -24.66 20.78
CA ARG A 219 -30.74 -26.06 20.35
C ARG A 219 -29.65 -26.89 21.04
N ALA A 220 -28.78 -26.27 21.84
CA ALA A 220 -27.80 -26.99 22.62
C ALA A 220 -28.43 -27.65 23.86
N GLU A 221 -27.79 -28.71 24.34
CA GLU A 221 -28.15 -29.35 25.61
C GLU A 221 -27.59 -28.56 26.80
N PRO A 222 -28.33 -28.44 27.92
CA PRO A 222 -27.82 -27.82 29.14
C PRO A 222 -26.52 -28.47 29.64
N ARG A 223 -25.53 -27.65 29.97
CA ARG A 223 -24.26 -28.15 30.50
C ARG A 223 -24.48 -28.89 31.82
N ARG A 224 -23.96 -30.12 31.92
CA ARG A 224 -24.02 -30.93 33.14
C ARG A 224 -23.36 -30.17 34.30
N GLY A 225 -24.10 -30.01 35.39
CA GLY A 225 -23.63 -29.29 36.59
C GLY A 225 -23.71 -27.76 36.52
N SER A 226 -24.23 -27.17 35.43
CA SER A 226 -24.44 -25.72 35.37
C SER A 226 -25.56 -25.29 36.32
N HIS A 227 -25.33 -24.23 37.09
CA HIS A 227 -26.32 -23.58 37.94
C HIS A 227 -27.17 -22.54 37.20
N TYR A 228 -26.84 -22.24 35.93
CA TYR A 228 -27.56 -21.27 35.12
C TYR A 228 -28.87 -21.84 34.55
N ALA A 229 -29.84 -20.95 34.35
CA ALA A 229 -31.14 -21.26 33.78
C ALA A 229 -31.10 -21.40 32.24
N ALA A 230 -30.30 -20.56 31.60
CA ALA A 230 -30.01 -20.57 30.17
C ALA A 230 -28.59 -20.01 29.94
N GLU A 231 -28.07 -20.22 28.74
CA GLU A 231 -26.82 -19.64 28.26
C GLU A 231 -26.99 -19.37 26.75
N ILE A 232 -26.73 -18.14 26.34
CA ILE A 232 -26.69 -17.74 24.94
C ILE A 232 -25.25 -17.55 24.48
N PHE A 233 -24.94 -18.04 23.27
CA PHE A 233 -23.71 -17.70 22.58
C PHE A 233 -23.98 -16.61 21.54
N THR A 234 -23.50 -15.40 21.80
CA THR A 234 -23.56 -14.26 20.87
C THR A 234 -22.16 -13.74 20.58
N SER A 235 -21.95 -13.28 19.35
CA SER A 235 -20.68 -12.68 18.95
C SER A 235 -20.88 -11.79 17.72
N PHE A 236 -19.85 -11.01 17.38
CA PHE A 236 -19.83 -10.26 16.14
C PHE A 236 -18.55 -10.52 15.35
N ALA A 237 -18.64 -10.38 14.03
CA ALA A 237 -17.56 -10.55 13.09
C ALA A 237 -17.71 -9.52 11.95
N TYR A 238 -16.67 -9.38 11.13
CA TYR A 238 -16.77 -8.65 9.88
C TYR A 238 -16.06 -9.39 8.75
N GLU A 239 -16.51 -9.15 7.52
CA GLU A 239 -15.81 -9.51 6.30
C GLU A 239 -15.42 -8.23 5.57
N GLY A 240 -14.14 -8.10 5.21
CA GLY A 240 -13.62 -6.92 4.52
C GLY A 240 -13.23 -7.21 3.07
N LYS A 241 -13.62 -6.33 2.16
CA LYS A 241 -13.12 -6.29 0.77
C LYS A 241 -12.84 -4.84 0.35
N SER A 242 -11.62 -4.59 -0.08
CA SER A 242 -11.21 -3.30 -0.63
C SER A 242 -11.27 -3.31 -2.16
N THR A 243 -11.73 -2.21 -2.73
CA THR A 243 -11.70 -1.96 -4.18
C THR A 243 -11.28 -0.52 -4.42
N VAL A 244 -10.65 -0.23 -5.55
CA VAL A 244 -10.28 1.15 -5.90
C VAL A 244 -11.15 1.59 -7.06
N LYS A 245 -11.81 2.74 -6.90
CA LYS A 245 -12.61 3.36 -7.94
C LYS A 245 -12.33 4.85 -7.95
N GLU A 246 -11.98 5.38 -9.12
CA GLU A 246 -11.71 6.82 -9.31
C GLU A 246 -10.63 7.34 -8.34
N GLY A 247 -9.64 6.50 -8.02
CA GLY A 247 -8.55 6.86 -7.11
C GLY A 247 -8.95 6.88 -5.63
N ILE A 248 -10.14 6.38 -5.28
CA ILE A 248 -10.61 6.24 -3.89
C ILE A 248 -10.65 4.76 -3.51
N ILE A 249 -10.05 4.40 -2.38
CA ILE A 249 -10.17 3.06 -1.78
C ILE A 249 -11.55 2.96 -1.13
N ASN A 250 -12.37 2.05 -1.62
CA ASN A 250 -13.66 1.70 -1.04
C ASN A 250 -13.48 0.44 -0.18
N VAL A 251 -13.46 0.64 1.13
CA VAL A 251 -13.35 -0.42 2.13
C VAL A 251 -14.77 -0.90 2.46
N ASN A 252 -15.17 -2.02 1.86
CA ASN A 252 -16.50 -2.60 2.07
C ASN A 252 -16.44 -3.59 3.24
N LEU A 253 -17.15 -3.28 4.31
CA LEU A 253 -17.20 -4.08 5.53
C LEU A 253 -18.60 -4.63 5.72
N THR A 254 -18.76 -5.95 5.58
CA THR A 254 -19.97 -6.65 5.96
C THR A 254 -19.86 -7.03 7.44
N VAL A 255 -20.62 -6.36 8.30
CA VAL A 255 -20.60 -6.58 9.75
C VAL A 255 -21.72 -7.54 10.12
N LYS A 256 -21.39 -8.54 10.95
CA LYS A 256 -22.30 -9.60 11.38
C LYS A 256 -22.39 -9.57 12.89
N SER A 257 -23.58 -9.37 13.43
CA SER A 257 -23.91 -9.71 14.83
C SER A 257 -24.73 -10.99 14.77
N TYR A 258 -24.32 -12.02 15.52
CA TYR A 258 -24.93 -13.33 15.39
C TYR A 258 -25.03 -14.10 16.72
N MET A 259 -25.92 -15.07 16.74
CA MET A 259 -26.10 -16.07 17.80
C MET A 259 -25.99 -17.48 17.19
N LEU A 260 -25.37 -18.42 17.90
CA LEU A 260 -25.25 -19.81 17.45
C LEU A 260 -26.25 -20.72 18.16
N LYS A 261 -27.16 -21.34 17.40
CA LYS A 261 -28.23 -22.17 17.94
C LYS A 261 -27.69 -23.41 18.65
N SER A 262 -26.71 -24.07 18.04
CA SER A 262 -26.02 -25.26 18.58
C SER A 262 -25.13 -24.99 19.79
N SER A 263 -24.89 -23.72 20.14
CA SER A 263 -24.07 -23.32 21.29
C SER A 263 -24.88 -22.61 22.39
N SER A 264 -26.21 -22.51 22.22
CA SER A 264 -27.09 -21.84 23.17
C SER A 264 -28.16 -22.80 23.69
N TRP A 265 -28.40 -22.78 25.00
CA TRP A 265 -29.32 -23.71 25.66
C TRP A 265 -30.18 -22.98 26.69
N GLY A 266 -31.32 -23.58 27.04
CA GLY A 266 -32.19 -23.13 28.11
C GLY A 266 -32.94 -24.31 28.72
N ARG A 267 -32.91 -24.41 30.05
CA ARG A 267 -33.61 -25.45 30.82
C ARG A 267 -35.11 -25.35 30.60
N THR A 268 -35.79 -26.46 30.36
CA THR A 268 -37.22 -26.50 30.04
C THR A 268 -38.07 -25.75 31.07
N GLU A 269 -37.76 -25.90 32.36
CA GLU A 269 -38.43 -25.24 33.48
C GLU A 269 -38.21 -23.72 33.56
N ALA A 270 -37.16 -23.20 32.92
CA ALA A 270 -36.83 -21.78 32.90
C ALA A 270 -37.27 -21.06 31.62
N ARG A 271 -37.85 -21.78 30.64
CA ARG A 271 -38.29 -21.21 29.37
C ARG A 271 -39.57 -20.38 29.56
N ASN A 272 -39.39 -19.09 29.82
CA ASN A 272 -40.46 -18.09 29.89
C ASN A 272 -40.01 -16.79 29.21
N ASP A 273 -40.94 -15.85 29.03
CA ASP A 273 -40.68 -14.60 28.30
C ASP A 273 -39.64 -13.71 29.00
N TYR A 274 -39.59 -13.72 30.33
CA TYR A 274 -38.63 -12.93 31.10
C TYR A 274 -37.20 -13.44 30.89
N ALA A 275 -36.99 -14.75 31.01
CA ALA A 275 -35.69 -15.37 30.75
C ALA A 275 -35.27 -15.19 29.28
N LEU A 276 -36.20 -15.35 28.33
CA LEU A 276 -35.91 -15.12 26.92
C LEU A 276 -35.52 -13.66 26.63
N ASN A 277 -36.15 -12.70 27.31
CA ASN A 277 -35.75 -11.30 27.22
C ASN A 277 -34.32 -11.08 27.73
N HIS A 278 -33.92 -11.70 28.84
CA HIS A 278 -32.55 -11.61 29.34
C HIS A 278 -31.53 -12.07 28.28
N GLU A 279 -31.78 -13.21 27.62
CA GLU A 279 -30.93 -13.71 26.54
C GLU A 279 -30.97 -12.81 25.28
N GLN A 280 -32.14 -12.25 24.95
CA GLN A 280 -32.25 -11.26 23.87
C GLN A 280 -31.41 -10.01 24.15
N ARG A 281 -31.31 -9.57 25.40
CA ARG A 281 -30.48 -8.40 25.76
C ARG A 281 -28.99 -8.67 25.57
N HIS A 282 -28.50 -9.90 25.80
CA HIS A 282 -27.12 -10.29 25.43
C HIS A 282 -26.88 -10.13 23.93
N PHE A 283 -27.85 -10.53 23.09
CA PHE A 283 -27.75 -10.35 21.64
C PHE A 283 -27.79 -8.89 21.20
N ASP A 284 -28.58 -8.07 21.90
CA ASP A 284 -28.63 -6.63 21.69
C ASP A 284 -27.34 -5.93 22.11
N ILE A 285 -26.68 -6.36 23.19
CA ILE A 285 -25.35 -5.88 23.58
C ILE A 285 -24.35 -6.16 22.45
N THR A 286 -24.34 -7.35 21.87
CA THR A 286 -23.51 -7.68 20.72
C THR A 286 -23.77 -6.75 19.53
N LYS A 287 -25.03 -6.39 19.27
CA LYS A 287 -25.37 -5.40 18.23
C LYS A 287 -24.84 -4.02 18.57
N ILE A 288 -25.00 -3.54 19.80
CA ILE A 288 -24.44 -2.26 20.26
C ILE A 288 -22.94 -2.19 19.99
N ILE A 289 -22.20 -3.26 20.31
CA ILE A 289 -20.75 -3.30 20.08
C ILE A 289 -20.42 -3.23 18.59
N ALA A 290 -21.14 -3.97 17.74
CA ALA A 290 -20.96 -3.89 16.30
C ALA A 290 -21.21 -2.46 15.77
N GLU A 291 -22.23 -1.76 16.28
CA GLU A 291 -22.48 -0.36 15.92
C GLU A 291 -21.39 0.60 16.41
N ARG A 292 -20.87 0.40 17.63
CA ARG A 292 -19.73 1.16 18.15
C ARG A 292 -18.47 0.93 17.32
N PHE A 293 -18.20 -0.31 16.90
CA PHE A 293 -17.11 -0.65 15.98
C PHE A 293 -17.25 0.12 14.67
N LYS A 294 -18.44 0.17 14.06
CA LYS A 294 -18.69 0.96 12.85
C LYS A 294 -18.39 2.45 13.06
N ARG A 295 -18.77 3.04 14.21
CA ARG A 295 -18.46 4.46 14.52
C ARG A 295 -16.97 4.73 14.73
N LYS A 296 -16.22 3.79 15.29
CA LYS A 296 -14.75 3.88 15.43
C LYS A 296 -14.04 3.94 14.08
N LEU A 297 -14.69 3.51 13.00
CA LEU A 297 -14.16 3.40 11.65
C LEU A 297 -14.76 4.45 10.71
N HIS A 298 -14.14 5.63 10.70
CA HIS A 298 -14.44 6.71 9.74
C HIS A 298 -13.19 7.06 8.94
N SER A 299 -13.35 7.81 7.83
CA SER A 299 -12.23 8.07 6.92
C SER A 299 -11.01 8.70 7.59
N ASP A 300 -11.22 9.58 8.58
CA ASP A 300 -10.13 10.26 9.29
C ASP A 300 -9.44 9.38 10.34
N SER A 301 -10.06 8.26 10.73
CA SER A 301 -9.45 7.30 11.66
C SER A 301 -8.57 6.26 10.96
N LEU A 302 -8.42 6.35 9.64
CA LEU A 302 -7.73 5.37 8.81
C LEU A 302 -6.70 6.06 7.92
N THR A 303 -5.64 5.35 7.58
CA THR A 303 -4.60 5.81 6.65
C THR A 303 -4.61 4.99 5.37
N LEU A 304 -4.16 5.57 4.26
CA LEU A 304 -4.07 4.84 2.99
C LEU A 304 -3.06 3.70 3.08
N GLU A 305 -2.01 3.88 3.88
CA GLU A 305 -0.96 2.89 4.07
C GLU A 305 -1.38 1.72 4.96
N ASP A 306 -2.24 1.94 5.98
CA ASP A 306 -2.42 0.96 7.06
C ASP A 306 -3.88 0.76 7.53
N TYR A 307 -4.87 1.18 6.74
CA TYR A 307 -6.30 1.03 7.12
C TYR A 307 -6.68 -0.42 7.52
N ASN A 308 -6.10 -1.44 6.87
CA ASN A 308 -6.39 -2.84 7.20
C ASN A 308 -5.99 -3.20 8.64
N SER A 309 -4.78 -2.80 9.07
CA SER A 309 -4.29 -3.08 10.41
C SER A 309 -5.07 -2.29 11.46
N ILE A 310 -5.42 -1.04 11.17
CA ILE A 310 -6.23 -0.20 12.05
C ILE A 310 -7.62 -0.82 12.24
N ILE A 311 -8.28 -1.29 11.17
CA ILE A 311 -9.58 -1.97 11.26
C ILE A 311 -9.49 -3.21 12.14
N GLN A 312 -8.48 -4.06 11.92
CA GLN A 312 -8.26 -5.26 12.70
C GLN A 312 -8.02 -4.95 14.19
N TYR A 313 -7.27 -3.90 14.50
CA TYR A 313 -7.05 -3.43 15.86
C TYR A 313 -8.36 -2.99 16.51
N GLN A 314 -9.15 -2.16 15.83
CA GLN A 314 -10.44 -1.68 16.34
C GLN A 314 -11.45 -2.82 16.54
N PHE A 315 -11.38 -3.88 15.73
CA PHE A 315 -12.17 -5.08 15.92
C PHE A 315 -11.80 -5.79 17.23
N ILE A 316 -10.51 -6.02 17.48
CA ILE A 316 -10.03 -6.69 18.71
C ILE A 316 -10.43 -5.90 19.95
N GLU A 317 -10.27 -4.58 19.91
CA GLU A 317 -10.70 -3.71 21.02
C GLU A 317 -12.21 -3.78 21.25
N SER A 318 -13.00 -3.76 20.17
CA SER A 318 -14.46 -3.86 20.27
C SER A 318 -14.90 -5.25 20.76
N PHE A 319 -14.18 -6.32 20.41
CA PHE A 319 -14.41 -7.66 20.97
C PHE A 319 -14.16 -7.73 22.47
N ARG A 320 -13.09 -7.07 22.95
CA ARG A 320 -12.84 -6.92 24.40
C ARG A 320 -13.95 -6.12 25.10
N ASP A 321 -14.43 -5.05 24.46
CA ASP A 321 -15.53 -4.25 24.98
C ASP A 321 -16.84 -5.06 25.08
N MET A 322 -17.09 -5.95 24.12
CA MET A 322 -18.23 -6.88 24.17
C MET A 322 -18.21 -7.75 25.41
N ASN A 323 -17.09 -8.43 25.66
CA ASN A 323 -16.98 -9.34 26.79
C ASN A 323 -17.14 -8.60 28.11
N ARG A 324 -16.51 -7.42 28.25
CA ARG A 324 -16.68 -6.57 29.44
C ARG A 324 -18.14 -6.15 29.66
N MET A 325 -18.84 -5.76 28.60
CA MET A 325 -20.24 -5.31 28.72
C MET A 325 -21.20 -6.46 29.03
N GLN A 326 -20.97 -7.66 28.47
CA GLN A 326 -21.73 -8.88 28.82
C GLN A 326 -21.49 -9.29 30.27
N GLU A 327 -20.23 -9.34 30.73
CA GLU A 327 -19.88 -9.63 32.12
C GLU A 327 -20.49 -8.62 33.10
N GLN A 328 -20.44 -7.33 32.75
CA GLN A 328 -21.06 -6.27 33.54
C GLN A 328 -22.59 -6.45 33.65
N TYR A 329 -23.24 -6.75 32.52
CA TYR A 329 -24.68 -6.96 32.47
C TYR A 329 -25.11 -8.17 33.32
N ASP A 330 -24.41 -9.29 33.21
CA ASP A 330 -24.66 -10.48 34.05
C ASP A 330 -24.45 -10.18 35.53
N ALA A 331 -23.34 -9.53 35.89
CA ALA A 331 -23.02 -9.20 37.28
C ALA A 331 -24.07 -8.27 37.91
N GLU A 332 -24.49 -7.23 37.20
CA GLU A 332 -25.44 -6.23 37.71
C GLU A 332 -26.88 -6.76 37.76
N THR A 333 -27.27 -7.63 36.84
CA THR A 333 -28.60 -8.27 36.84
C THR A 333 -28.66 -9.54 37.70
N GLY A 334 -27.54 -9.97 38.27
CA GLY A 334 -27.44 -11.24 38.98
C GLY A 334 -27.81 -12.42 38.09
N HIS A 335 -27.27 -12.46 36.87
CA HIS A 335 -27.60 -13.43 35.82
C HIS A 335 -29.12 -13.51 35.57
N GLY A 336 -29.74 -12.33 35.43
CA GLY A 336 -31.17 -12.20 35.21
C GLY A 336 -32.07 -12.37 36.44
N THR A 337 -31.56 -12.62 37.64
CA THR A 337 -32.40 -12.80 38.84
C THR A 337 -32.92 -11.49 39.44
N ASN A 338 -32.25 -10.35 39.19
CA ASN A 338 -32.62 -9.04 39.69
C ASN A 338 -33.47 -8.26 38.66
N GLN A 339 -34.79 -8.35 38.79
CA GLN A 339 -35.75 -7.71 37.87
C GLN A 339 -35.61 -6.19 37.77
N MET A 340 -35.30 -5.50 38.88
CA MET A 340 -35.13 -4.05 38.87
C MET A 340 -33.87 -3.64 38.10
N ALA A 341 -32.77 -4.37 38.24
CA ALA A 341 -31.57 -4.14 37.47
C ALA A 341 -31.76 -4.50 35.99
N GLN A 342 -32.46 -5.61 35.70
CA GLN A 342 -32.84 -6.01 34.35
C GLN A 342 -33.59 -4.90 33.62
N GLU A 343 -34.57 -4.28 34.27
CA GLU A 343 -35.37 -3.21 33.65
C GLU A 343 -34.54 -1.95 33.37
N ARG A 344 -33.61 -1.59 34.27
CA ARG A 344 -32.66 -0.48 34.00
C ARG A 344 -31.78 -0.79 32.79
N TRP A 345 -31.32 -2.03 32.66
CA TRP A 345 -30.53 -2.47 31.52
C TRP A 345 -31.33 -2.50 30.22
N ASN A 346 -32.58 -2.95 30.25
CA ASN A 346 -33.49 -2.88 29.10
C ASN A 346 -33.56 -1.44 28.56
N GLN A 347 -33.85 -0.48 29.44
CA GLN A 347 -33.95 0.94 29.07
C GLN A 347 -32.63 1.50 28.54
N ARG A 348 -31.49 1.12 29.14
CA ARG A 348 -30.16 1.54 28.70
C ARG A 348 -29.83 0.99 27.30
N ILE A 349 -30.05 -0.30 27.09
CA ILE A 349 -29.80 -0.98 25.81
C ILE A 349 -30.68 -0.37 24.71
N ASP A 350 -31.97 -0.21 24.98
CA ASP A 350 -32.90 0.35 24.00
C ASP A 350 -32.57 1.82 23.69
N ALA A 351 -32.19 2.61 24.69
CA ALA A 351 -31.74 3.98 24.48
C ALA A 351 -30.52 4.05 23.57
N GLU A 352 -29.54 3.19 23.81
CA GLU A 352 -28.32 3.15 23.03
C GLU A 352 -28.56 2.68 21.58
N LEU A 353 -29.31 1.59 21.39
CA LEU A 353 -29.70 1.10 20.07
C LEU A 353 -30.44 2.15 19.25
N ARG A 354 -31.33 2.93 19.87
CA ARG A 354 -31.99 4.07 19.22
C ARG A 354 -31.01 5.12 18.69
N THR A 355 -29.87 5.35 19.36
CA THR A 355 -28.85 6.29 18.85
C THR A 355 -28.24 5.83 17.53
N PHE A 356 -28.27 4.53 17.24
CA PHE A 356 -27.80 3.93 16.00
C PHE A 356 -28.91 3.77 14.95
N GLY A 357 -30.16 4.16 15.28
CA GLY A 357 -31.32 3.95 14.42
C GLY A 357 -31.78 2.50 14.35
N VAL A 358 -31.30 1.63 15.24
CA VAL A 358 -31.77 0.24 15.34
C VAL A 358 -33.12 0.25 16.05
N LYS A 359 -34.15 -0.24 15.35
CA LYS A 359 -35.47 -0.47 15.96
C LYS A 359 -35.39 -1.75 16.78
N ASN A 360 -35.89 -1.69 18.01
CA ASN A 360 -35.84 -2.78 18.95
C ASN A 360 -37.25 -3.12 19.43
#